data_AF-A0A7T5RCT5-F1
#
_entry.id   AF-A0A7T5RCT5-F1
#
_cell.length_a   1.000
_cell.length_b   1.000
_cell.length_c   1.000
_cell.angle_alpha   90.00
_cell.angle_beta   90.00
_cell.angle_gamma   90.00
#
_symmetry.space_group_name_H-M   'P 1'
#
loop_
_entity.id
_entity.type
_entity.pdbx_description
1 polymer ?
#
loop_
_entity_poly.entity_id
_entity_poly.type
_entity_poly.pdbx_seq_one_letter_code
_entity_poly.pdbx_strand_id
1 'polypeptide(L)'
;MSTHKNKKSLLKLVHLQALVFIVIYFFISNLIVVKFITNPNIYFSFLCSLVFGTVSVFAFLYLFSHQDFFPFFKHLRGSQDKKEKKYLKSYIKYGKFIACVIVGILGGPIFMALTVGFLFPRSKNKYLIAFVSTFVSTVIVISFGKSILGLIRFEF
;
A
#
# COMPACT_ATOMS: atom_id res chain seq x y z
N MET A 1 21.63 -4.13 -44.19
CA MET A 1 21.76 -5.38 -43.42
C MET A 1 22.65 -5.09 -42.21
N SER A 2 22.20 -5.48 -41.01
CA SER A 2 22.85 -5.28 -39.70
C SER A 2 22.86 -3.82 -39.19
N THR A 3 22.55 -3.47 -37.93
CA THR A 3 22.36 -4.26 -36.70
C THR A 3 21.38 -3.51 -35.76
N HIS A 4 20.33 -4.20 -35.35
CA HIS A 4 19.40 -3.77 -34.30
C HIS A 4 20.17 -3.67 -32.97
N LYS A 5 20.39 -2.45 -32.46
CA LYS A 5 21.03 -2.21 -31.15
C LYS A 5 20.19 -2.81 -30.01
N ASN A 6 20.65 -3.97 -29.57
CA ASN A 6 20.65 -4.53 -28.21
C ASN A 6 19.61 -3.97 -27.23
N LYS A 7 18.41 -4.56 -27.23
CA LYS A 7 17.29 -4.30 -26.33
C LYS A 7 17.34 -5.28 -25.13
N LYS A 8 18.45 -5.33 -24.38
CA LYS A 8 18.63 -6.31 -23.28
C LYS A 8 19.49 -5.75 -22.13
N SER A 9 18.91 -4.89 -21.28
CA SER A 9 19.41 -4.61 -19.90
C SER A 9 18.36 -3.80 -19.09
N LEU A 10 17.07 -4.05 -19.31
CA LEU A 10 15.99 -3.22 -18.72
C LEU A 10 15.38 -3.77 -17.42
N LEU A 11 15.81 -4.95 -16.98
CA LEU A 11 15.44 -5.53 -15.68
C LEU A 11 16.70 -5.65 -14.84
N LYS A 12 17.07 -4.57 -14.14
CA LYS A 12 18.08 -4.63 -13.09
C LYS A 12 17.67 -5.73 -12.10
N LEU A 13 18.63 -6.55 -11.67
CA LEU A 13 18.48 -7.60 -10.65
C LEU A 13 17.69 -7.14 -9.42
N VAL A 14 17.80 -5.85 -9.10
CA VAL A 14 17.08 -5.13 -8.04
C VAL A 14 15.54 -5.21 -8.21
N HIS A 15 15.00 -5.12 -9.43
CA HIS A 15 13.56 -5.23 -9.68
C HIS A 15 13.04 -6.67 -9.50
N LEU A 16 13.86 -7.67 -9.86
CA LEU A 16 13.53 -9.06 -9.63
C LEU A 16 13.53 -9.39 -8.13
N GLN A 17 14.53 -8.90 -7.39
CA GLN A 17 14.59 -9.02 -5.93
C GLN A 17 13.41 -8.34 -5.24
N ALA A 18 13.01 -7.15 -5.70
CA ALA A 18 11.82 -6.44 -5.20
C ALA A 18 10.53 -7.25 -5.43
N LEU A 19 10.38 -7.83 -6.61
CA LEU A 19 9.21 -8.64 -6.96
C LEU A 19 9.15 -9.91 -6.08
N VAL A 20 10.27 -10.60 -5.91
CA VAL A 20 10.35 -11.78 -5.02
C VAL A 20 10.03 -11.39 -3.57
N PHE A 21 10.56 -10.27 -3.08
CA PHE A 21 10.26 -9.77 -1.73
C PHE A 21 8.77 -9.46 -1.54
N ILE A 22 8.13 -8.82 -2.54
CA ILE A 22 6.69 -8.54 -2.53
C ILE A 22 5.88 -9.84 -2.49
N VAL A 23 6.24 -10.85 -3.28
CA VAL A 23 5.55 -12.15 -3.30
C VAL A 23 5.67 -12.85 -1.95
N ILE A 24 6.88 -12.94 -1.39
CA ILE A 24 7.10 -13.56 -0.08
C ILE A 24 6.30 -12.82 1.01
N TYR A 25 6.35 -11.49 1.01
CA TYR A 25 5.55 -10.70 1.93
C TYR A 25 4.05 -10.98 1.78
N PHE A 26 3.54 -11.11 0.55
CA PHE A 26 2.13 -11.38 0.30
C PHE A 26 1.67 -12.70 0.95
N PHE A 27 2.47 -13.77 0.82
CA PHE A 27 2.17 -15.04 1.48
C PHE A 27 2.21 -14.94 3.00
N ILE A 28 3.26 -14.32 3.56
CA ILE A 28 3.39 -14.13 5.02
C ILE A 28 2.24 -13.28 5.57
N SER A 29 1.91 -12.19 4.89
CA SER A 29 0.83 -11.27 5.26
C SER A 29 -0.52 -11.99 5.28
N ASN A 30 -0.83 -12.83 4.29
CA ASN A 30 -2.09 -13.58 4.27
C ASN A 30 -2.20 -14.56 5.44
N LEU A 31 -1.13 -15.31 5.74
CA LEU A 31 -1.12 -16.24 6.88
C LEU A 31 -1.34 -15.50 8.21
N ILE A 32 -0.67 -14.36 8.37
CA ILE A 32 -0.78 -13.51 9.56
C ILE A 32 -2.18 -12.93 9.70
N VAL A 33 -2.76 -12.40 8.62
CA VAL A 33 -4.12 -11.83 8.63
C VAL A 33 -5.15 -12.91 8.98
N VAL A 34 -5.09 -14.09 8.37
CA VAL A 34 -6.00 -15.20 8.71
C VAL A 34 -5.88 -15.56 10.19
N LYS A 35 -4.66 -15.67 10.73
CA LYS A 35 -4.41 -15.95 12.15
C LYS A 35 -4.97 -14.86 13.07
N PHE A 36 -4.93 -13.60 12.67
CA PHE A 36 -5.44 -12.50 13.48
C PHE A 36 -6.96 -12.42 13.45
N ILE A 37 -7.60 -12.65 12.29
CA ILE A 37 -9.07 -12.60 12.19
C ILE A 37 -9.71 -13.79 12.95
N THR A 38 -9.09 -14.97 12.93
CA THR A 38 -9.59 -16.15 13.69
C THR A 38 -9.41 -16.04 15.20
N ASN A 39 -8.62 -15.09 15.70
CA ASN A 39 -8.45 -14.89 17.13
C ASN A 39 -9.75 -14.36 17.77
N PRO A 40 -10.24 -14.97 18.86
CA PRO A 40 -11.47 -14.52 19.52
C PRO A 40 -11.35 -13.10 20.07
N ASN A 41 -10.17 -12.67 20.51
CA ASN A 41 -9.97 -11.35 21.12
C ASN A 41 -9.89 -10.24 20.05
N ILE A 42 -10.92 -9.39 19.99
CA ILE A 42 -11.04 -8.29 19.02
C ILE A 42 -9.90 -7.27 19.18
N TYR A 43 -9.53 -6.93 20.41
CA TYR A 43 -8.45 -5.98 20.68
C TYR A 43 -7.10 -6.51 20.21
N PHE A 44 -6.85 -7.80 20.40
CA PHE A 44 -5.63 -8.44 19.93
C PHE A 44 -5.58 -8.50 18.40
N SER A 45 -6.68 -8.91 17.75
CA SER A 45 -6.81 -8.88 16.29
C SER A 45 -6.53 -7.48 15.73
N PHE A 46 -7.09 -6.45 16.37
CA PHE A 46 -6.92 -5.05 15.98
C PHE A 46 -5.49 -4.56 16.15
N LEU A 47 -4.93 -4.66 17.35
CA LEU A 47 -3.58 -4.16 17.64
C LEU A 47 -2.53 -4.87 16.81
N CYS A 48 -2.58 -6.20 16.70
CA CYS A 48 -1.60 -6.94 15.91
C CYS A 48 -1.68 -6.62 14.42
N SER A 49 -2.89 -6.51 13.85
CA SER A 49 -3.07 -6.12 12.45
C SER A 49 -2.63 -4.69 12.20
N LEU A 50 -2.93 -3.76 13.12
CA LEU A 50 -2.53 -2.36 13.02
C LEU A 50 -1.00 -2.20 13.08
N VAL A 51 -0.34 -2.86 14.05
CA VAL A 51 1.11 -2.81 14.21
C VAL A 51 1.79 -3.43 13.00
N PHE A 52 1.38 -4.62 12.59
CA PHE A 52 1.92 -5.30 11.41
C PHE A 52 1.73 -4.45 10.14
N GLY A 53 0.52 -3.96 9.91
CA GLY A 53 0.20 -3.10 8.78
C GLY A 53 1.05 -1.83 8.77
N THR A 54 1.14 -1.13 9.90
CA THR A 54 1.91 0.12 10.03
C THR A 54 3.39 -0.10 9.75
N VAL A 55 4.00 -1.10 10.41
CA VAL A 55 5.42 -1.43 10.23
C VAL A 55 5.70 -1.77 8.77
N SER A 56 4.81 -2.54 8.14
CA SER A 56 4.95 -2.94 6.75
C SER A 56 4.80 -1.75 5.80
N VAL A 57 3.78 -0.91 5.97
CA VAL A 57 3.61 0.31 5.16
C VAL A 57 4.86 1.18 5.27
N PHE A 58 5.43 1.35 6.47
CA PHE A 58 6.62 2.17 6.67
C PHE A 58 7.86 1.56 6.01
N ALA A 59 8.07 0.25 6.14
CA ALA A 59 9.16 -0.46 5.48
C ALA A 59 9.07 -0.34 3.96
N PHE A 60 7.87 -0.53 3.38
CA PHE A 60 7.65 -0.39 1.94
C PHE A 60 7.76 1.06 1.48
N LEU A 61 7.22 2.02 2.23
CA LEU A 61 7.33 3.44 1.90
C LEU A 61 8.80 3.88 1.91
N TYR A 62 9.60 3.35 2.84
CA TYR A 62 11.05 3.56 2.89
C TYR A 62 11.75 2.96 1.67
N LEU A 63 11.47 1.68 1.35
CA LEU A 63 12.01 0.99 0.17
C LEU A 63 11.67 1.74 -1.13
N PHE A 64 10.41 2.12 -1.32
CA PHE A 64 9.95 2.86 -2.50
C PHE A 64 10.43 4.31 -2.55
N SER A 65 10.85 4.88 -1.42
CA SER A 65 11.43 6.23 -1.38
C SER A 65 12.87 6.28 -1.88
N HIS A 66 13.58 5.15 -1.91
CA HIS A 66 14.89 5.07 -2.57
C HIS A 66 14.68 5.11 -4.10
N GLN A 67 15.31 6.10 -4.75
CA GLN A 67 14.96 6.59 -6.09
C GLN A 67 15.12 5.57 -7.24
N ASP A 68 15.63 4.37 -6.96
CA ASP A 68 15.94 3.34 -7.95
C ASP A 68 14.88 2.25 -8.10
N PHE A 69 13.84 2.21 -7.27
CA PHE A 69 12.89 1.08 -7.31
C PHE A 69 11.98 1.06 -8.53
N PHE A 70 11.61 2.21 -9.11
CA PHE A 70 10.82 2.25 -10.34
C PHE A 70 11.11 3.52 -11.17
N PRO A 71 11.99 3.45 -12.20
CA PRO A 71 12.28 4.59 -13.08
C PRO A 71 11.03 5.13 -13.80
N PHE A 72 9.97 4.32 -13.94
CA PHE A 72 8.68 4.71 -14.51
C PHE A 72 7.98 5.85 -13.74
N PHE A 73 8.16 5.95 -12.42
CA PHE A 73 7.53 7.01 -11.61
C PHE A 73 8.11 8.40 -11.89
N LYS A 74 9.36 8.49 -12.37
CA LYS A 74 10.02 9.77 -12.66
C LYS A 74 9.30 10.50 -13.81
N HIS A 75 8.76 9.76 -14.77
CA HIS A 75 8.08 10.33 -15.93
C HIS A 75 6.65 10.81 -15.61
N LEU A 76 5.94 10.13 -14.72
CA LEU A 76 4.58 10.52 -14.30
C LEU A 76 4.56 11.69 -13.30
N ARG A 77 5.63 11.88 -12.52
CA ARG A 77 5.75 12.97 -11.52
C ARG A 77 5.71 14.38 -12.11
N GLY A 78 6.10 14.55 -13.38
CA GLY A 78 6.20 15.87 -14.02
C GLY A 78 4.90 16.40 -14.63
N SER A 79 3.93 15.54 -14.95
CA SER A 79 2.74 15.95 -15.72
C SER A 79 1.56 16.40 -14.85
N GLN A 80 1.50 16.01 -13.57
CA GLN A 80 0.38 16.34 -12.68
C GLN A 80 0.39 17.81 -12.18
N ASP A 81 1.54 18.47 -12.12
CA ASP A 81 1.69 19.80 -11.47
C ASP A 81 1.07 20.98 -12.27
N LYS A 82 0.81 20.82 -13.58
CA LYS A 82 0.35 21.95 -14.43
C LYS A 82 -1.17 22.06 -14.61
N LYS A 83 -1.93 20.96 -14.46
CA LYS A 83 -3.40 20.97 -14.65
C LYS A 83 -4.22 21.10 -13.36
N GLU A 84 -3.64 20.88 -12.17
CA GLU A 84 -4.37 20.84 -10.87
C GLU A 84 -4.64 22.22 -10.21
N LYS A 85 -4.22 23.36 -10.80
CA LYS A 85 -3.86 24.53 -9.97
C LYS A 85 -4.95 25.49 -9.50
N LYS A 86 -6.17 25.55 -10.06
CA LYS A 86 -7.03 26.73 -9.81
C LYS A 86 -8.29 26.53 -8.96
N TYR A 87 -8.94 25.37 -8.94
CA TYR A 87 -10.25 25.23 -8.24
C TYR A 87 -10.45 23.99 -7.35
N LEU A 88 -9.56 22.99 -7.37
CA LEU A 88 -9.80 21.69 -6.70
C LEU A 88 -8.85 21.35 -5.53
N LYS A 89 -7.98 22.28 -5.11
CA LYS A 89 -6.89 22.00 -4.15
C LYS A 89 -7.32 21.43 -2.80
N SER A 90 -8.53 21.72 -2.32
CA SER A 90 -9.02 21.20 -1.03
C SER A 90 -9.66 19.81 -1.17
N TYR A 91 -10.54 19.62 -2.16
CA TYR A 91 -11.19 18.33 -2.43
C TYR A 91 -10.21 17.24 -2.88
N ILE A 92 -9.15 17.62 -3.61
CA ILE A 92 -8.10 16.70 -4.03
C ILE A 92 -7.36 16.09 -2.83
N LYS A 93 -7.17 16.81 -1.72
CA LYS A 93 -6.44 16.27 -0.56
C LYS A 93 -7.22 15.14 0.11
N TYR A 94 -8.52 15.34 0.32
CA TYR A 94 -9.39 14.32 0.89
C TYR A 94 -9.59 13.16 -0.08
N GLY A 95 -9.74 13.42 -1.39
CA GLY A 95 -9.81 12.37 -2.41
C GLY A 95 -8.54 11.51 -2.46
N LYS A 96 -7.35 12.13 -2.37
CA LYS A 96 -6.07 11.42 -2.30
C LYS A 96 -5.96 10.56 -1.04
N PHE A 97 -6.42 11.07 0.11
CA PHE A 97 -6.45 10.32 1.36
C PHE A 97 -7.43 9.15 1.32
N ILE A 98 -8.65 9.37 0.83
CA ILE A 98 -9.67 8.31 0.67
C ILE A 98 -9.16 7.22 -0.28
N ALA A 99 -8.48 7.60 -1.37
CA ALA A 99 -7.84 6.64 -2.26
C ALA A 99 -6.81 5.76 -1.53
N CYS A 100 -5.98 6.34 -0.65
CA CYS A 100 -5.07 5.56 0.19
C CYS A 100 -5.82 4.56 1.09
N VAL A 101 -6.95 4.97 1.68
CA VAL A 101 -7.77 4.09 2.54
C VAL A 101 -8.39 2.95 1.73
N ILE A 102 -9.00 3.23 0.58
CA ILE A 102 -9.63 2.22 -0.29
C ILE A 102 -8.58 1.22 -0.79
N VAL A 103 -7.44 1.71 -1.30
CA VAL A 103 -6.35 0.83 -1.75
C VAL A 103 -5.76 0.06 -0.57
N GLY A 104 -5.75 0.63 0.62
CA GLY A 104 -5.38 -0.07 1.84
C GLY A 104 -6.29 -1.23 2.21
N ILE A 105 -7.60 -1.05 2.05
CA ILE A 105 -8.59 -2.11 2.32
C ILE A 105 -8.47 -3.23 1.29
N LEU A 106 -8.33 -2.89 0.00
CA LEU A 106 -8.35 -3.86 -1.10
C LEU A 106 -6.98 -4.52 -1.37
N GLY A 107 -5.92 -3.73 -1.34
CA GLY A 107 -4.56 -4.17 -1.67
C GLY A 107 -3.66 -4.35 -0.45
N GLY A 108 -4.06 -3.87 0.73
CA GLY A 108 -3.24 -4.00 1.93
C GLY A 108 -2.00 -3.07 1.96
N PRO A 109 -1.05 -3.36 2.86
CA PRO A 109 0.03 -2.43 3.22
C PRO A 109 0.97 -2.03 2.06
N ILE A 110 1.29 -2.96 1.16
CA ILE A 110 2.21 -2.68 0.03
C ILE A 110 1.59 -1.66 -0.92
N PHE A 111 0.37 -1.92 -1.38
CA PHE A 111 -0.31 -1.05 -2.32
C PHE A 111 -0.64 0.29 -1.68
N MET A 112 -0.99 0.33 -0.39
CA MET A 112 -1.12 1.59 0.34
C MET A 112 0.19 2.39 0.32
N ALA A 113 1.34 1.76 0.62
CA ALA A 113 2.64 2.43 0.61
C ALA A 113 2.98 3.00 -0.77
N LEU A 114 2.72 2.24 -1.85
CA LEU A 114 2.86 2.72 -3.23
C LEU A 114 1.97 3.94 -3.50
N THR A 115 0.69 3.84 -3.13
CA THR A 115 -0.30 4.89 -3.35
C THR A 115 0.05 6.16 -2.57
N VAL A 116 0.51 6.05 -1.32
CA VAL A 116 1.00 7.19 -0.53
C VAL A 116 2.26 7.80 -1.16
N GLY A 117 3.21 6.96 -1.58
CA GLY A 117 4.43 7.39 -2.27
C GLY A 117 4.14 8.13 -3.58
N PHE A 118 3.09 7.72 -4.29
CA PHE A 118 2.63 8.30 -5.55
C PHE A 118 1.83 9.59 -5.38
N LEU A 119 0.82 9.59 -4.50
CA LEU A 119 -0.10 10.71 -4.32
C LEU A 119 0.48 11.85 -3.47
N PHE A 120 1.42 11.53 -2.58
CA PHE A 120 2.04 12.48 -1.67
C PHE A 120 3.57 12.55 -1.82
N PRO A 121 4.13 12.74 -3.02
CA PRO A 121 5.57 12.59 -3.28
C PRO A 121 6.46 13.65 -2.61
N ARG A 122 5.91 14.83 -2.29
CA ARG A 122 6.62 15.96 -1.65
C ARG A 122 6.09 16.31 -0.25
N SER A 123 5.13 15.54 0.28
CA SER A 123 4.61 15.81 1.62
C SER A 123 5.66 15.47 2.68
N LYS A 124 5.80 16.28 3.72
CA LYS A 124 6.60 15.93 4.91
C LYS A 124 5.88 14.90 5.80
N ASN A 125 4.56 14.80 5.67
CA ASN A 125 3.70 14.01 6.56
C ASN A 125 3.29 12.66 5.96
N LYS A 126 4.05 12.08 5.01
CA LYS A 126 3.66 10.84 4.32
C LYS A 126 3.48 9.66 5.27
N TYR A 127 4.37 9.53 6.26
CA TYR A 127 4.31 8.48 7.27
C TYR A 127 3.07 8.65 8.17
N LEU A 128 2.71 9.89 8.51
CA LEU A 128 1.48 10.17 9.25
C LEU A 128 0.23 9.82 8.42
N ILE A 129 0.20 10.21 7.14
CA ILE A 129 -0.88 9.88 6.21
C ILE A 129 -1.01 8.35 6.08
N ALA A 130 0.10 7.65 5.88
CA ALA A 130 0.16 6.20 5.85
C ALA A 130 -0.39 5.57 7.13
N PHE A 131 0.00 6.07 8.31
CA PHE A 131 -0.47 5.56 9.59
C PHE A 131 -1.98 5.73 9.75
N VAL A 132 -2.50 6.94 9.52
CA VAL A 132 -3.93 7.23 9.66
C VAL A 132 -4.75 6.44 8.63
N SER A 133 -4.28 6.32 7.39
CA SER A 133 -4.91 5.46 6.40
C SER A 133 -4.91 3.99 6.82
N THR A 134 -3.79 3.49 7.37
CA THR A 134 -3.70 2.12 7.88
C THR A 134 -4.68 1.89 9.02
N PHE A 135 -4.76 2.83 9.97
CA PHE A 135 -5.70 2.75 11.08
C PHE A 135 -7.14 2.61 10.61
N VAL A 136 -7.59 3.50 9.73
CA VAL A 136 -8.96 3.47 9.20
C VAL A 136 -9.21 2.19 8.39
N SER A 137 -8.27 1.79 7.52
CA SER A 137 -8.38 0.55 6.76
C SER A 137 -8.46 -0.69 7.66
N THR A 138 -7.64 -0.76 8.72
CA THR A 138 -7.63 -1.88 9.67
C THR A 138 -8.94 -1.99 10.45
N VAL A 139 -9.51 -0.86 10.90
CA VAL A 139 -10.83 -0.84 11.55
C VAL A 139 -11.88 -1.47 10.62
N ILE A 140 -11.90 -1.05 9.36
CA ILE A 140 -12.86 -1.54 8.37
C ILE A 140 -12.64 -3.03 8.09
N VAL A 141 -11.40 -3.45 7.78
CA VAL A 141 -11.08 -4.84 7.41
C VAL A 141 -11.41 -5.81 8.55
N ILE A 142 -11.10 -5.47 9.80
CA ILE A 142 -11.39 -6.34 10.94
C ILE A 142 -12.87 -6.40 11.24
N SER A 143 -13.56 -5.25 11.18
CA SER A 143 -15.02 -5.21 11.41
C SER A 143 -15.74 -6.05 10.37
N PHE A 144 -15.41 -5.90 9.08
CA PHE A 144 -15.98 -6.72 8.02
C PHE A 144 -15.57 -8.19 8.14
N GLY A 145 -14.28 -8.48 8.38
CA GLY A 145 -13.76 -9.84 8.49
C GLY A 145 -14.40 -10.64 9.63
N LYS A 146 -14.55 -10.03 10.81
CA LYS A 146 -15.24 -10.67 11.95
C LYS A 146 -16.74 -10.82 11.70
N SER A 147 -17.40 -9.86 11.07
CA SER A 147 -18.82 -9.99 10.71
C SER A 147 -19.05 -11.15 9.75
N ILE A 148 -18.20 -11.30 8.72
CA ILE A 148 -18.29 -12.42 7.77
C ILE A 148 -18.03 -13.77 8.46
N LEU A 149 -17.00 -13.86 9.32
CA LEU A 149 -16.76 -15.09 10.09
C LEU A 149 -17.90 -15.41 11.05
N GLY A 150 -18.51 -14.38 11.65
CA GLY A 150 -19.70 -14.53 12.47
C GLY A 150 -20.84 -15.17 11.69
N LEU A 151 -21.16 -14.64 10.52
CA LEU A 151 -22.21 -15.19 9.64
C LEU A 151 -21.95 -16.65 9.25
N ILE A 152 -20.74 -16.98 8.79
CA ILE A 152 -20.37 -18.36 8.41
C ILE A 152 -20.51 -19.33 9.59
N ARG A 153 -20.22 -18.87 10.82
CA ARG A 153 -20.28 -19.70 12.03
C ARG A 153 -21.71 -19.90 12.56
N PHE A 154 -22.68 -19.11 12.10
CA PHE A 154 -24.10 -19.27 12.43
C PHE A 154 -24.84 -20.16 11.42
N GLU A 155 -24.26 -20.45 10.25
CA GLU A 155 -24.84 -21.33 9.22
C GLU A 155 -24.43 -22.81 9.36
N PHE A 156 -23.60 -23.16 10.35
CA PHE A 156 -23.21 -24.54 10.73
C PHE A 156 -23.47 -24.79 12.21
#